data_AF-J2GIS2-F1
#
_entry.id   AF-J2GIS2-F1
#
_cell.length_a   1.000
_cell.length_b   1.000
_cell.length_c   1.000
_cell.angle_alpha   90.00
_cell.angle_beta   90.00
_cell.angle_gamma   90.00
#
_symmetry.space_group_name_H-M   'P 1'
#
loop_
_entity.id
_entity.type
_entity.pdbx_description
1 polymer ?
#
loop_
_entity_poly.entity_id
_entity_poly.type
_entity_poly.pdbx_seq_one_letter_code
_entity_poly.pdbx_strand_id
1 'polypeptide(L)'
;MEKRRKEQERVIEMLATKVMGWEKHEVELDLTDGGTQKFFDSWKMNGIEVATHWRPLHNIADAWMIVEKFKTLRETNYLAYLVFYESIPSSIYAITPRTICDAALEALNVVD
;
A
#
# COMPACT_ATOMS: atom_id res chain seq x y z
N MET A 1 1.46 6.32 21.83
CA MET A 1 2.13 5.47 20.81
C MET A 1 1.12 4.64 20.01
N GLU A 2 0.18 3.98 20.68
CA GLU A 2 -0.85 3.15 20.05
C GLU A 2 -1.71 3.85 18.98
N LYS A 3 -2.08 5.12 19.19
CA LYS A 3 -2.83 5.90 18.21
C LYS A 3 -2.11 6.01 16.85
N ARG A 4 -0.80 6.27 16.85
CA ARG A 4 0.01 6.39 15.63
C ARG A 4 0.15 5.06 14.89
N ARG A 5 0.24 3.94 15.63
CA ARG A 5 0.29 2.59 15.04
C ARG A 5 -1.00 2.28 14.28
N LYS A 6 -2.15 2.50 14.91
CA LYS A 6 -3.46 2.28 14.29
C LYS A 6 -3.69 3.15 13.05
N GLU A 7 -3.18 4.37 13.07
CA GLU A 7 -3.24 5.28 11.92
C GLU A 7 -2.41 4.76 10.74
N GLN A 8 -1.18 4.29 10.99
CA GLN A 8 -0.34 3.69 9.95
C GLN A 8 -0.98 2.43 9.35
N GLU A 9 -1.56 1.58 10.18
CA GLU A 9 -2.27 0.36 9.72
C GLU A 9 -3.45 0.70 8.81
N ARG A 10 -4.24 1.72 9.17
CA ARG A 10 -5.33 2.22 8.30
C ARG A 10 -4.82 2.76 6.97
N VAL A 11 -3.69 3.47 6.98
CA VAL A 11 -3.09 3.96 5.73
C VAL A 11 -2.62 2.80 4.86
N ILE A 12 -1.96 1.79 5.43
CA ILE A 12 -1.50 0.60 4.68
C ILE A 12 -2.71 -0.14 4.08
N GLU A 13 -3.77 -0.34 4.86
CA GLU A 13 -5.00 -0.98 4.39
C GLU A 13 -5.69 -0.19 3.28
N MET A 14 -5.74 1.14 3.40
CA MET A 14 -6.27 2.02 2.36
C MET A 14 -5.44 1.94 1.07
N LEU A 15 -4.12 1.96 1.17
CA LEU A 15 -3.23 1.82 0.00
C LEU A 15 -3.44 0.45 -0.67
N ALA A 16 -3.49 -0.63 0.10
CA ALA A 16 -3.69 -1.96 -0.46
C ALA A 16 -5.04 -2.09 -1.17
N THR A 17 -6.12 -1.65 -0.53
CA THR A 17 -7.47 -1.84 -1.06
C THR A 17 -7.83 -0.85 -2.16
N LYS A 18 -7.53 0.44 -1.98
CA LYS A 18 -7.95 1.51 -2.90
C LYS A 18 -6.96 1.78 -4.01
N VAL A 19 -5.65 1.74 -3.72
CA VAL A 19 -4.63 1.96 -4.76
C VAL A 19 -4.33 0.66 -5.50
N MET A 20 -4.00 -0.40 -4.77
CA MET A 20 -3.54 -1.64 -5.40
C MET A 20 -4.70 -2.50 -5.91
N GLY A 21 -5.88 -2.38 -5.29
CA GLY A 21 -7.03 -3.25 -5.57
C GLY A 21 -6.87 -4.65 -4.97
N TRP A 22 -6.14 -4.75 -3.85
CA TRP A 22 -5.89 -6.00 -3.16
C TRP A 22 -6.90 -6.25 -2.05
N GLU A 23 -7.15 -7.52 -1.80
CA GLU A 23 -8.01 -8.02 -0.74
C GLU A 23 -7.16 -8.46 0.45
N LYS A 24 -7.59 -8.09 1.66
CA LYS A 24 -6.93 -8.53 2.88
C LYS A 24 -7.18 -10.02 3.09
N HIS A 25 -6.12 -10.76 3.33
CA HIS A 25 -6.17 -12.15 3.74
C HIS A 25 -5.45 -12.30 5.10
N GLU A 26 -6.20 -12.69 6.12
CA GLU A 26 -5.61 -13.02 7.41
C GLU A 26 -5.08 -14.45 7.36
N VAL A 27 -3.76 -14.60 7.55
CA VAL A 27 -3.14 -15.92 7.69
C VAL A 27 -3.02 -16.23 9.17
N GLU A 28 -3.81 -17.20 9.61
CA GLU A 28 -3.69 -17.82 10.93
C GLU A 28 -2.87 -19.10 10.79
N LEU A 29 -1.85 -19.24 11.63
CA LEU A 29 -1.15 -20.51 11.79
C LEU A 29 -1.67 -21.19 13.05
N ASP A 30 -2.07 -22.46 12.89
CA ASP A 30 -2.35 -23.35 14.00
C ASP A 30 -1.03 -23.65 14.72
N LEU A 31 -0.94 -23.21 15.96
CA LEU A 31 0.14 -23.55 16.86
C LEU A 31 -0.07 -24.98 17.37
N THR A 32 1.03 -25.68 17.65
CA THR A 32 1.00 -27.07 18.13
C THR A 32 0.33 -27.26 19.49
N ASP A 33 0.01 -26.17 20.20
CA ASP A 33 -0.75 -26.16 21.45
C ASP A 33 -2.26 -25.96 21.26
N GLY A 34 -2.73 -25.89 20.00
CA GLY A 34 -4.14 -25.67 19.66
C GLY A 34 -4.57 -24.20 19.68
N GLY A 35 -3.64 -23.26 19.82
CA GLY A 35 -3.90 -21.83 19.61
C GLY A 35 -3.82 -21.45 18.12
N THR A 36 -4.56 -20.42 17.70
CA THR A 36 -4.31 -19.73 16.44
C THR A 36 -3.54 -18.45 16.71
N GLN A 37 -2.48 -18.19 15.95
CA GLN A 37 -1.75 -16.92 16.00
C GLN A 37 -1.81 -16.23 14.64
N LYS A 38 -2.22 -14.96 14.63
CA LYS A 38 -2.12 -14.08 13.46
C LYS A 38 -0.65 -13.73 13.27
N PHE A 39 -0.01 -14.30 12.25
CA PHE A 39 1.43 -14.10 12.03
C PHE A 39 1.73 -12.88 11.17
N PHE A 40 0.91 -12.58 10.16
CA PHE A 40 1.14 -11.43 9.27
C PHE A 40 -0.09 -11.08 8.43
N ASP A 41 -0.19 -9.80 8.04
CA ASP A 41 -1.12 -9.37 6.99
C ASP A 41 -0.65 -9.94 5.64
N SER A 42 -1.53 -10.68 4.96
CA SER A 42 -1.35 -11.12 3.57
C SER A 42 -2.36 -10.38 2.68
N TRP A 43 -1.99 -10.17 1.42
CA TRP A 43 -2.79 -9.48 0.43
C TRP A 43 -2.95 -10.36 -0.81
N LYS A 44 -4.17 -10.41 -1.35
CA LYS A 44 -4.52 -11.20 -2.53
C LYS A 44 -5.08 -10.33 -3.64
N MET A 45 -4.90 -10.78 -4.87
CA MET A 45 -5.58 -10.25 -6.05
C MET A 45 -6.06 -11.44 -6.89
N ASN A 46 -7.36 -11.51 -7.17
CA ASN A 46 -7.98 -12.63 -7.89
C ASN A 46 -7.66 -14.01 -7.29
N GLY A 47 -7.66 -14.11 -5.95
CA GLY A 47 -7.36 -15.35 -5.22
C GLY A 47 -5.88 -15.73 -5.13
N ILE A 48 -4.98 -14.98 -5.77
CA ILE A 48 -3.52 -15.21 -5.75
C ILE A 48 -2.89 -14.29 -4.72
N GLU A 49 -2.02 -14.82 -3.86
CA GLU A 49 -1.22 -14.02 -2.92
C GLU A 49 -0.23 -13.13 -3.68
N VAL A 50 -0.28 -11.82 -3.43
CA VAL A 50 0.55 -10.82 -4.12
C VAL A 50 1.55 -10.13 -3.20
N ALA A 51 1.28 -10.08 -1.89
CA ALA A 51 2.22 -9.58 -0.91
C ALA A 51 1.93 -10.14 0.48
N THR A 52 2.98 -10.41 1.25
CA THR A 52 2.91 -10.70 2.68
C THR A 52 3.74 -9.68 3.42
N HIS A 53 3.29 -9.26 4.61
CA HIS A 53 4.02 -8.30 5.44
C HIS A 53 4.33 -6.96 4.76
N TRP A 54 3.48 -6.53 3.82
CA TRP A 54 3.66 -5.31 3.02
C TRP A 54 3.64 -4.05 3.90
N ARG A 55 4.75 -3.32 3.95
CA ARG A 55 4.98 -2.15 4.82
C ARG A 55 5.43 -0.93 4.00
N PRO A 56 4.57 -0.39 3.12
CA PRO A 56 4.93 0.69 2.20
C PRO A 56 5.28 2.02 2.90
N LEU A 57 4.90 2.22 4.16
CA LEU A 57 5.30 3.40 4.93
C LEU A 57 6.75 3.34 5.43
N HIS A 58 7.36 2.17 5.45
CA HIS A 58 8.65 1.91 6.10
C HIS A 58 9.68 1.26 5.16
N ASN A 59 9.23 0.61 4.08
CA ASN A 59 10.08 -0.08 3.12
C ASN A 59 9.93 0.55 1.73
N ILE A 60 11.06 0.92 1.12
CA ILE A 60 11.06 1.60 -0.18
C ILE A 60 10.66 0.69 -1.34
N ALA A 61 10.97 -0.61 -1.29
CA ALA A 61 10.56 -1.55 -2.31
C ALA A 61 9.05 -1.75 -2.29
N ASP A 62 8.47 -1.89 -1.10
CA ASP A 62 7.01 -1.96 -0.92
C ASP A 62 6.31 -0.70 -1.41
N ALA A 63 6.85 0.48 -1.06
CA ALA A 63 6.34 1.76 -1.56
C ALA A 63 6.45 1.86 -3.09
N TRP A 64 7.54 1.37 -3.68
CA TRP A 64 7.76 1.43 -5.11
C TRP A 64 6.74 0.62 -5.92
N MET A 65 6.12 -0.42 -5.33
CA MET A 65 5.00 -1.13 -5.96
C MET A 65 3.84 -0.18 -6.31
N ILE A 66 3.63 0.87 -5.52
CA ILE A 66 2.62 1.91 -5.78
C ILE A 66 3.01 2.75 -6.99
N VAL A 67 4.29 3.12 -7.12
CA VAL A 67 4.80 3.84 -8.31
C VAL A 67 4.52 3.04 -9.58
N GLU A 68 4.82 1.74 -9.57
CA GLU A 68 4.54 0.85 -10.69
C GLU A 68 3.03 0.73 -10.97
N LYS A 69 2.18 0.67 -9.94
CA LYS A 69 0.73 0.70 -10.10
C LYS A 69 0.25 1.98 -10.78
N PHE A 70 0.73 3.16 -10.37
CA PHE A 70 0.33 4.42 -10.99
C PHE A 70 0.77 4.53 -12.45
N LYS A 71 1.90 3.91 -12.86
CA LYS A 71 2.28 3.88 -14.29
C LYS A 71 1.20 3.23 -15.15
N THR A 72 0.50 2.21 -14.67
CA THR A 72 -0.57 1.55 -15.43
C THR A 72 -1.84 2.39 -15.50
N LEU A 73 -2.00 3.38 -14.62
CA LEU A 73 -3.11 4.32 -14.64
C LEU A 73 -2.96 5.40 -15.72
N ARG A 74 -1.78 5.56 -16.33
CA ARG A 74 -1.57 6.55 -17.40
C ARG A 74 -2.61 6.44 -18.53
N GLU A 75 -3.02 5.21 -18.85
CA GLU A 75 -3.95 4.94 -19.95
C GLU A 75 -5.42 4.89 -19.51
N THR A 76 -5.67 4.55 -18.25
CA THR A 76 -7.04 4.26 -17.73
C THR A 76 -7.58 5.34 -16.79
N ASN A 77 -6.70 6.10 -16.15
CA ASN A 77 -7.02 7.20 -15.23
C ASN A 77 -5.87 8.23 -15.21
N TYR A 78 -5.80 9.02 -16.29
CA TYR A 78 -4.71 9.98 -16.51
C TYR A 78 -4.64 11.08 -15.44
N LEU A 79 -5.78 11.49 -14.86
CA LEU A 79 -5.80 12.52 -13.82
C LEU A 79 -5.14 12.03 -12.54
N ALA A 80 -5.44 10.81 -12.09
CA ALA A 80 -4.78 10.20 -10.94
C ALA A 80 -3.27 10.01 -11.18
N TYR A 81 -2.89 9.61 -12.41
CA TYR A 81 -1.49 9.54 -12.81
C TYR A 81 -0.79 10.90 -12.67
N LEU A 82 -1.38 11.98 -13.21
CA LEU A 82 -0.79 13.32 -13.14
C LEU A 82 -0.62 13.80 -11.69
N VAL A 83 -1.68 13.71 -10.89
CA VAL A 83 -1.64 14.15 -9.48
C VAL A 83 -0.54 13.40 -8.71
N PHE A 84 -0.46 12.08 -8.88
CA PHE A 84 0.56 11.28 -8.22
C PHE A 84 1.99 11.71 -8.59
N TYR A 85 2.28 11.91 -9.88
CA TYR A 85 3.64 12.25 -10.33
C TYR A 85 4.02 13.71 -10.06
N GLU A 86 3.05 14.63 -9.98
CA GLU A 86 3.29 16.01 -9.53
C GLU A 86 3.56 16.09 -8.02
N SER A 87 2.97 15.20 -7.22
CA SER A 87 3.17 15.14 -5.77
C SER A 87 4.45 14.40 -5.34
N ILE A 88 5.07 13.63 -6.23
CA ILE A 88 6.35 12.96 -5.94
C ILE A 88 7.52 13.93 -6.12
N PRO A 89 8.46 14.02 -5.15
CA PRO A 89 9.68 14.81 -5.32
C PRO A 89 10.49 14.38 -6.55
N SER A 90 10.89 15.34 -7.37
CA SER A 90 11.71 15.10 -8.57
C SER A 90 13.15 14.67 -8.25
N SER A 91 13.64 14.95 -7.04
CA SER A 91 14.97 14.53 -6.58
C SER A 91 14.91 13.15 -5.94
N ILE A 92 15.68 12.19 -6.46
CA ILE A 92 15.78 10.83 -5.90
C ILE A 92 16.20 10.82 -4.43
N TYR A 93 16.97 11.81 -3.99
CA TYR A 93 17.41 11.95 -2.60
C TYR A 93 16.30 12.42 -1.64
N ALA A 94 15.21 12.97 -2.19
CA ALA A 94 14.04 13.41 -1.43
C ALA A 94 12.91 12.35 -1.44
N ILE A 95 13.02 11.31 -2.26
CA ILE A 95 12.03 10.24 -2.33
C ILE A 95 12.20 9.32 -1.12
N THR A 96 11.15 9.24 -0.31
CA THR A 96 11.03 8.31 0.83
C THR A 96 9.79 7.43 0.65
N PRO A 97 9.67 6.31 1.40
CA PRO A 97 8.45 5.50 1.38
C PRO A 97 7.20 6.34 1.73
N ARG A 98 7.34 7.26 2.70
CA ARG A 98 6.26 8.15 3.14
C ARG A 98 5.81 9.10 2.03
N THR A 99 6.74 9.75 1.31
CA THR A 99 6.37 10.69 0.24
C THR A 99 5.63 10.01 -0.90
N ILE A 100 5.98 8.76 -1.22
CA ILE A 100 5.25 7.97 -2.23
C ILE A 100 3.84 7.64 -1.73
N CYS A 101 3.71 7.19 -0.47
CA CYS A 101 2.40 6.88 0.11
C CYS A 101 1.49 8.11 0.19
N ASP A 102 2.04 9.28 0.54
CA ASP A 102 1.28 10.53 0.64
C ASP A 102 0.78 10.98 -0.72
N ALA A 103 1.63 10.95 -1.75
CA ALA A 103 1.25 11.24 -3.13
C ALA A 103 0.13 10.29 -3.62
N ALA A 104 0.20 9.01 -3.24
CA ALA A 104 -0.84 8.03 -3.59
C ALA A 104 -2.19 8.35 -2.94
N LEU A 105 -2.19 8.71 -1.65
CA LEU A 105 -3.39 9.12 -0.93
C LEU A 105 -3.99 10.42 -1.50
N GLU A 106 -3.14 11.37 -1.88
CA GLU A 106 -3.59 12.60 -2.55
C GLU A 106 -4.27 12.29 -3.88
N ALA A 107 -3.64 11.44 -4.70
CA ALA A 107 -4.21 11.04 -5.99
C ALA A 107 -5.55 10.28 -5.85
N LEU A 108 -5.75 9.49 -4.79
CA LEU A 108 -7.03 8.84 -4.51
C LEU A 108 -8.18 9.83 -4.30
N ASN A 109 -7.93 10.94 -3.60
CA ASN A 109 -8.97 11.94 -3.31
C ASN A 109 -9.52 12.65 -4.56
N VAL A 110 -8.87 12.47 -5.71
CA VAL A 110 -9.26 13.09 -6.99
C VAL A 110 -10.14 12.14 -7.83
N VAL A 111 -10.24 10.87 -7.46
CA VAL A 111 -10.97 9.82 -8.20
C VAL A 111 -12.27 9.38 -7.52
N ASP A 112 -12.42 9.65 -6.22
CA ASP A 112 -13.63 9.36 -5.44
C ASP A 112 -14.77 10.37 -5.66
#